data_AF-A0A7W0TDW3-F1
#
_entry.id   AF-A0A7W0TDW3-F1
#
_cell.length_a   1.000
_cell.length_b   1.000
_cell.length_c   1.000
_cell.angle_alpha   90.00
_cell.angle_beta   90.00
_cell.angle_gamma   90.00
#
_symmetry.space_group_name_H-M   'P 1'
#
loop_
_entity.id
_entity.type
_entity.pdbx_description
1 polymer ?
#
loop_
_entity_poly.entity_id
_entity_poly.type
_entity_poly.pdbx_seq_one_letter_code
_entity_poly.pdbx_strand_id
1 'polypeptide(L)'
;MIRLLKWATHDDVLGRVEDCGALQEIEDALRRAYVLTEDNPKGRLRPSSTVEKELRESDWIKTVVRAREGLKARDSFDGLKKFPEANLTVAVEVEWPWTRVMGDLLKFWRAEREEQIDVGIEVLQGPRELEYVVNHVYELYRDLIPDLQVVFVALDAPGLKETPFPVTNGPNIVRS
;
A
#
# COMPACT_ATOMS: atom_id res chain seq x y z
N MET A 1 14.40 -11.65 12.37
CA MET A 1 13.92 -12.33 11.14
C MET A 1 12.97 -11.36 10.48
N ILE A 2 13.22 -11.01 9.21
CA ILE A 2 12.34 -10.14 8.42
C ILE A 2 11.29 -11.04 7.76
N ARG A 3 10.01 -10.74 7.93
CA ARG A 3 8.89 -11.46 7.31
C ARG A 3 7.79 -10.51 6.87
N LEU A 4 7.06 -10.87 5.82
CA LEU A 4 5.83 -10.19 5.44
C LEU A 4 4.68 -10.64 6.35
N LEU A 5 4.00 -9.67 6.94
CA LEU A 5 2.70 -9.84 7.58
C LEU A 5 1.61 -9.48 6.57
N LYS A 6 0.51 -10.22 6.58
CA LYS A 6 -0.59 -10.05 5.65
C LYS A 6 -1.91 -10.43 6.28
N TRP A 7 -2.96 -9.72 5.89
CA TRP A 7 -4.35 -10.00 6.26
C TRP A 7 -5.26 -9.48 5.15
N ALA A 8 -6.33 -10.21 4.82
CA ALA A 8 -7.23 -9.86 3.72
C ALA A 8 -8.67 -9.71 4.21
N THR A 9 -9.44 -8.88 3.50
CA THR A 9 -10.85 -8.64 3.79
C THR A 9 -11.75 -9.83 3.50
N HIS A 10 -11.32 -10.66 2.56
CA HIS A 10 -12.00 -11.88 2.15
C HIS A 10 -10.97 -13.00 2.00
N ASP A 11 -11.36 -14.20 2.42
CA ASP A 11 -10.46 -15.36 2.45
C ASP A 11 -9.93 -15.74 1.06
N ASP A 12 -10.72 -15.56 0.01
CA ASP A 12 -10.35 -15.90 -1.38
C ASP A 12 -9.36 -14.91 -2.00
N VAL A 13 -9.39 -13.65 -1.57
CA VAL A 13 -8.56 -12.57 -2.12
C VAL A 13 -7.09 -12.84 -1.84
N LEU A 14 -6.77 -13.31 -0.63
CA LEU A 14 -5.38 -13.62 -0.28
C LEU A 14 -4.77 -14.67 -1.21
N GLY A 15 -5.48 -15.77 -1.45
CA GLY A 15 -5.02 -16.85 -2.33
C GLY A 15 -4.78 -16.37 -3.77
N ARG A 16 -5.70 -15.57 -4.32
CA ARG A 16 -5.58 -15.03 -5.69
C ARG A 16 -4.34 -14.15 -5.87
N VAL A 17 -4.03 -13.31 -4.88
CA VAL A 17 -2.87 -12.39 -4.93
C VAL A 17 -1.55 -13.14 -4.65
N GLU A 18 -1.59 -14.21 -3.87
CA GLU A 18 -0.44 -15.11 -3.67
C GLU A 18 -0.13 -15.89 -4.95
N ASP A 19 -1.15 -16.52 -5.55
CA ASP A 19 -1.01 -17.39 -6.72
C ASP A 19 -0.52 -16.63 -7.95
N CYS A 20 -0.91 -15.36 -8.10
CA CYS A 20 -0.43 -14.52 -9.21
C CYS A 20 0.98 -13.94 -8.99
N GLY A 21 1.57 -14.13 -7.81
CA GLY A 21 2.92 -13.66 -7.47
C GLY A 21 2.99 -12.19 -7.03
N ALA A 22 1.87 -11.46 -6.99
CA ALA A 22 1.85 -10.06 -6.60
C ALA A 22 2.43 -9.85 -5.19
N LEU A 23 2.04 -10.67 -4.20
CA LEU A 23 2.59 -10.55 -2.84
C LEU A 23 4.10 -10.76 -2.78
N GLN A 24 4.66 -11.66 -3.60
CA GLN A 24 6.09 -11.89 -3.65
C GLN A 24 6.83 -10.66 -4.17
N GLU A 25 6.31 -10.01 -5.22
CA GLU A 25 6.91 -8.77 -5.74
C GLU A 25 6.84 -7.63 -4.72
N ILE A 26 5.73 -7.50 -3.98
CA ILE A 26 5.60 -6.51 -2.90
C ILE A 26 6.56 -6.80 -1.77
N GLU A 27 6.68 -8.06 -1.34
CA GLU A 27 7.62 -8.46 -0.29
C GLU A 27 9.06 -8.12 -0.68
N ASP A 28 9.45 -8.45 -1.91
CA ASP A 28 10.78 -8.17 -2.43
C ASP A 28 11.07 -6.67 -2.48
N ALA A 29 10.10 -5.86 -2.95
CA ALA A 29 10.22 -4.40 -2.96
C ALA A 29 10.36 -3.82 -1.55
N LEU A 30 9.57 -4.32 -0.58
CA LEU A 30 9.65 -3.88 0.82
C LEU A 30 10.98 -4.24 1.46
N ARG A 31 11.50 -5.46 1.20
CA ARG A 31 12.79 -5.91 1.71
C ARG A 31 13.93 -5.06 1.14
N ARG A 32 13.93 -4.80 -0.17
CA ARG A 32 14.94 -3.93 -0.80
C ARG A 32 14.87 -2.50 -0.26
N ALA A 33 13.67 -1.93 -0.16
CA ALA A 33 13.47 -0.61 0.40
C ALA A 33 13.92 -0.50 1.87
N TYR A 34 13.68 -1.54 2.67
CA TYR A 34 14.16 -1.62 4.05
C TYR A 34 15.70 -1.60 4.11
N VAL A 35 16.37 -2.48 3.36
CA VAL A 35 17.84 -2.53 3.31
C VAL A 35 18.44 -1.20 2.87
N LEU A 36 17.90 -0.59 1.79
CA LEU A 36 18.34 0.72 1.31
C LEU A 36 18.16 1.84 2.34
N THR A 37 17.15 1.72 3.21
CA THR A 37 16.88 2.70 4.26
C THR A 37 17.81 2.53 5.46
N GLU A 38 18.18 1.29 5.79
CA GLU A 38 19.16 0.97 6.84
C GLU A 38 20.59 1.37 6.44
N ASP A 39 20.97 1.08 5.19
CA ASP A 39 22.33 1.30 4.70
C ASP A 39 22.62 2.76 4.31
N ASN A 40 21.66 3.67 4.44
CA ASN A 40 21.82 5.04 3.97
C ASN A 40 22.72 5.88 4.91
N PRO A 41 23.91 6.33 4.45
CA PRO A 41 24.85 7.07 5.29
C PRO A 41 24.38 8.51 5.60
N LYS A 42 23.38 9.02 4.88
CA LYS A 42 22.79 10.37 5.06
C LYS A 42 21.56 10.37 5.97
N GLY A 43 21.26 9.23 6.60
CA GLY A 43 20.06 9.02 7.41
C GLY A 43 18.96 8.29 6.65
N ARG A 44 17.95 7.84 7.41
CA ARG A 44 16.88 6.97 6.91
C ARG A 44 16.05 7.67 5.83
N LEU A 45 15.89 7.01 4.68
CA LEU A 45 15.03 7.46 3.57
C LEU A 45 13.55 7.49 3.97
N ARG A 46 12.75 8.29 3.25
CA ARG A 46 11.28 8.20 3.34
C ARG A 46 10.84 6.86 2.74
N PRO A 47 10.28 5.94 3.53
CA PRO A 47 10.07 4.57 3.06
C PRO A 47 9.12 4.47 1.87
N SER A 48 8.05 5.29 1.83
CA SER A 48 7.09 5.27 0.73
C SER A 48 7.72 5.55 -0.65
N SER A 49 8.58 6.56 -0.76
CA SER A 49 9.24 6.88 -2.04
C SER A 49 10.25 5.81 -2.48
N THR A 50 10.89 5.13 -1.52
CA THR A 50 11.82 4.04 -1.82
C THR A 50 11.05 2.82 -2.29
N VAL A 51 9.96 2.45 -1.60
CA VAL A 51 9.08 1.35 -2.02
C VAL A 51 8.51 1.62 -3.41
N GLU A 52 7.98 2.83 -3.68
CA GLU A 52 7.51 3.23 -5.02
C GLU A 52 8.57 3.02 -6.11
N LYS A 53 9.85 3.31 -5.81
CA LYS A 53 10.95 3.10 -6.76
C LYS A 53 11.15 1.61 -7.02
N GLU A 54 11.20 0.78 -5.99
CA GLU A 54 11.38 -0.67 -6.10
C GLU A 54 10.20 -1.37 -6.80
N LEU A 55 8.98 -0.86 -6.63
CA LEU A 55 7.80 -1.30 -7.37
C LEU A 55 7.93 -1.00 -8.87
N ARG A 56 8.39 0.20 -9.23
CA ARG A 56 8.62 0.55 -10.66
C ARG A 56 9.69 -0.32 -11.31
N GLU A 57 10.72 -0.73 -10.57
CA GLU A 57 11.73 -1.67 -11.05
C GLU A 57 11.15 -3.08 -11.30
N SER A 58 9.96 -3.36 -10.76
CA SER A 58 9.20 -4.61 -10.95
C SER A 58 7.98 -4.39 -11.87
N ASP A 59 8.05 -3.41 -12.77
CA ASP A 59 7.02 -3.07 -13.78
C ASP A 59 5.66 -2.61 -13.23
N TRP A 60 5.61 -2.14 -11.97
CA TRP A 60 4.41 -1.47 -11.45
C TRP A 60 4.34 -0.03 -11.96
N ILE A 61 3.16 0.38 -12.42
CA ILE A 61 2.96 1.73 -12.96
C ILE A 61 2.19 2.62 -12.00
N LYS A 62 2.70 3.84 -11.78
CA LYS A 62 1.94 4.90 -11.11
C LYS A 62 0.87 5.42 -12.06
N THR A 63 -0.39 5.42 -11.62
CA THR A 63 -1.51 5.79 -12.50
C THR A 63 -2.64 6.47 -11.75
N VAL A 64 -3.39 7.32 -12.44
CA VAL A 64 -4.53 8.05 -11.87
C VAL A 64 -5.69 7.10 -11.63
N VAL A 65 -6.36 7.28 -10.50
CA VAL A 65 -7.58 6.53 -10.18
C VAL A 65 -8.71 7.06 -11.05
N ARG A 66 -9.35 6.19 -11.83
CA ARG A 66 -10.51 6.54 -12.64
C ARG A 66 -11.63 7.02 -11.72
N ALA A 67 -12.39 7.98 -12.23
CA ALA A 67 -13.59 8.45 -11.58
C ALA A 67 -14.70 8.53 -12.62
N ARG A 68 -15.94 8.30 -12.17
CA ARG A 68 -17.12 8.48 -12.99
C ARG A 68 -17.15 9.85 -13.62
N GLU A 69 -17.75 9.92 -14.80
CA GLU A 69 -17.97 11.17 -15.50
C GLU A 69 -18.62 12.22 -14.57
N GLY A 70 -18.07 13.44 -14.58
CA GLY A 70 -18.52 14.53 -13.72
C GLY A 70 -17.82 14.63 -12.36
N LEU A 71 -17.08 13.59 -11.93
CA LEU A 71 -16.28 13.63 -10.70
C LEU A 71 -14.82 13.99 -11.00
N LYS A 72 -14.22 14.82 -10.16
CA LYS A 72 -12.80 15.20 -10.26
C LYS A 72 -12.00 14.43 -9.21
N ALA A 73 -11.31 13.38 -9.64
CA ALA A 73 -10.29 12.70 -8.86
C ALA A 73 -8.90 13.06 -9.44
N ARG A 74 -7.96 13.41 -8.57
CA ARG A 74 -6.57 13.73 -8.94
C ARG A 74 -5.56 12.83 -8.23
N ASP A 75 -6.07 11.85 -7.50
CA ASP A 75 -5.30 10.85 -6.80
C ASP A 75 -4.82 9.77 -7.77
N SER A 76 -3.76 9.08 -7.33
CA SER A 76 -3.08 8.06 -8.09
C SER A 76 -2.71 6.91 -7.18
N PHE A 77 -2.68 5.70 -7.73
CA PHE A 77 -2.04 4.56 -7.09
C PHE A 77 -0.52 4.74 -7.08
N ASP A 78 0.13 4.32 -6.00
CA ASP A 78 1.58 4.21 -5.96
C ASP A 78 2.11 3.12 -6.91
N GLY A 79 1.33 2.06 -7.11
CA GLY A 79 1.57 1.06 -8.15
C GLY A 79 0.27 0.44 -8.67
N LEU A 80 0.23 0.13 -9.95
CA LEU A 80 -0.79 -0.69 -10.60
C LEU A 80 -0.08 -1.71 -11.49
N LYS A 81 -0.48 -2.98 -11.43
CA LYS A 81 0.05 -4.01 -12.32
C LYS A 81 -1.05 -4.99 -12.73
N LYS A 82 -0.98 -5.44 -13.98
CA LYS A 82 -1.83 -6.51 -14.50
C LYS A 82 -1.05 -7.82 -14.47
N PHE A 83 -1.73 -8.89 -14.06
CA PHE A 83 -1.26 -10.27 -14.04
C PHE A 83 -2.12 -11.06 -15.03
N PRO A 84 -1.76 -11.09 -16.33
CA PRO A 84 -2.60 -11.66 -17.38
C PRO A 84 -2.94 -13.14 -17.19
N GLU A 85 -1.99 -13.92 -16.67
CA GLU A 85 -2.12 -15.35 -16.43
C GLU A 85 -3.19 -15.65 -15.37
N ALA A 86 -3.36 -14.74 -14.42
CA ALA A 86 -4.37 -14.81 -13.36
C ALA A 86 -5.65 -14.02 -13.69
N ASN A 87 -5.68 -13.32 -14.84
CA ASN A 87 -6.71 -12.34 -15.18
C ASN A 87 -7.02 -11.38 -14.01
N LEU A 88 -5.96 -10.81 -13.42
CA LEU A 88 -6.05 -9.99 -12.22
C LEU A 88 -5.34 -8.65 -12.41
N THR A 89 -5.96 -7.57 -11.96
CA THR A 89 -5.38 -6.23 -11.91
C THR A 89 -5.27 -5.79 -10.45
N VAL A 90 -4.04 -5.54 -10.00
CA VAL A 90 -3.74 -5.22 -8.60
C VAL A 90 -3.26 -3.78 -8.52
N ALA A 91 -3.84 -3.01 -7.61
CA ALA A 91 -3.33 -1.70 -7.22
C ALA A 91 -2.69 -1.76 -5.83
N VAL A 92 -1.69 -0.92 -5.61
CA VAL A 92 -0.92 -0.79 -4.37
C VAL A 92 -0.90 0.65 -3.93
N GLU A 93 -1.08 0.85 -2.63
CA GLU A 93 -0.84 2.10 -1.94
C GLU A 93 0.15 1.88 -0.80
N VAL A 94 1.07 2.83 -0.58
CA VAL A 94 2.10 2.72 0.44
C VAL A 94 1.90 3.80 1.50
N GLU A 95 1.16 3.45 2.55
CA GLU A 95 0.86 4.36 3.64
C GLU A 95 1.68 4.05 4.89
N TRP A 96 2.54 5.00 5.23
CA TRP A 96 3.49 4.81 6.32
C TRP A 96 2.83 5.06 7.68
N PRO A 97 2.32 6.26 8.01
CA PRO A 97 1.32 6.33 9.05
C PRO A 97 -0.04 5.91 8.48
N TRP A 98 -0.73 4.98 9.14
CA TRP A 98 -2.09 4.51 8.82
C TRP A 98 -3.14 5.61 8.61
N THR A 99 -2.85 6.85 9.03
CA THR A 99 -3.76 8.00 9.01
C THR A 99 -4.44 8.31 7.68
N ARG A 100 -3.93 7.81 6.55
CA ARG A 100 -4.50 8.03 5.21
C ARG A 100 -5.19 6.82 4.61
N VAL A 101 -5.16 5.67 5.28
CA VAL A 101 -5.75 4.41 4.81
C VAL A 101 -7.20 4.59 4.36
N MET A 102 -8.01 5.40 5.06
CA MET A 102 -9.41 5.65 4.64
C MET A 102 -9.52 6.30 3.25
N GLY A 103 -8.61 7.19 2.89
CA GLY A 103 -8.55 7.76 1.54
C GLY A 103 -8.20 6.69 0.50
N ASP A 104 -7.37 5.74 0.89
CA ASP A 104 -6.85 4.68 0.03
C ASP A 104 -7.89 3.59 -0.22
N LEU A 105 -8.64 3.23 0.81
CA LEU A 105 -9.83 2.38 0.67
C LEU A 105 -10.88 3.01 -0.25
N LEU A 106 -11.10 4.33 -0.18
CA LEU A 106 -12.00 5.02 -1.10
C LEU A 106 -11.46 5.05 -2.54
N LYS A 107 -10.13 5.12 -2.73
CA LYS A 107 -9.48 4.98 -4.05
C LYS A 107 -9.73 3.60 -4.62
N PHE A 108 -9.45 2.54 -3.85
CA PHE A 108 -9.67 1.15 -4.28
C PHE A 108 -11.14 0.90 -4.62
N TRP A 109 -12.05 1.29 -3.74
CA TRP A 109 -13.49 1.12 -3.98
C TRP A 109 -13.94 1.80 -5.26
N ARG A 110 -13.51 3.04 -5.50
CA ARG A 110 -13.88 3.74 -6.73
C ARG A 110 -13.31 3.05 -7.97
N ALA A 111 -12.05 2.61 -7.90
CA ALA A 111 -11.39 1.95 -9.02
C ALA A 111 -12.01 0.59 -9.36
N GLU A 112 -12.41 -0.17 -8.35
CA GLU A 112 -13.12 -1.44 -8.52
C GLU A 112 -14.46 -1.22 -9.23
N ARG A 113 -15.22 -0.18 -8.84
CA ARG A 113 -16.51 0.18 -9.47
C ARG A 113 -16.38 0.65 -10.92
N GLU A 114 -15.19 1.05 -11.34
CA GLU A 114 -14.85 1.44 -12.72
C GLU A 114 -14.03 0.36 -13.45
N GLU A 115 -14.01 -0.87 -12.91
CA GLU A 115 -13.32 -2.04 -13.47
C GLU A 115 -11.84 -1.76 -13.79
N GLN A 116 -11.21 -0.86 -13.02
CA GLN A 116 -9.80 -0.53 -13.18
C GLN A 116 -8.90 -1.49 -12.43
N ILE A 117 -9.38 -2.03 -11.31
CA ILE A 117 -8.67 -2.96 -10.45
C ILE A 117 -9.62 -4.09 -10.04
N ASP A 118 -9.05 -5.24 -9.73
CA ASP A 118 -9.75 -6.35 -9.10
C ASP A 118 -9.46 -6.41 -7.60
N VAL A 119 -8.23 -6.04 -7.18
CA VAL A 119 -7.79 -6.10 -5.78
C VAL A 119 -6.90 -4.90 -5.44
N GLY A 120 -7.10 -4.32 -4.25
CA GLY A 120 -6.17 -3.36 -3.63
C GLY A 120 -5.19 -4.04 -2.66
N ILE A 121 -3.97 -3.54 -2.59
CA ILE A 121 -2.99 -3.88 -1.55
C ILE A 121 -2.61 -2.62 -0.80
N GLU A 122 -2.88 -2.60 0.50
CA GLU A 122 -2.49 -1.52 1.39
C GLU A 122 -1.21 -1.90 2.12
N VAL A 123 -0.10 -1.22 1.80
CA VAL A 123 1.20 -1.44 2.43
C VAL A 123 1.34 -0.50 3.62
N LEU A 124 1.52 -1.07 4.81
CA LEU A 124 1.64 -0.36 6.07
C LEU A 124 3.07 -0.39 6.60
N GLN A 125 3.41 0.59 7.44
CA GLN A 125 4.75 0.74 8.02
C GLN A 125 5.28 -0.52 8.72
N GLY A 126 4.43 -1.20 9.49
CA GLY A 126 4.90 -2.26 10.37
C GLY A 126 3.77 -3.01 11.06
N PRO A 127 4.12 -3.95 11.96
CA PRO A 127 3.16 -4.83 12.61
C PRO A 127 2.07 -4.10 13.41
N ARG A 128 2.44 -2.97 14.04
CA ARG A 128 1.52 -2.19 14.87
C ARG A 128 0.46 -1.48 14.04
N GLU A 129 0.88 -0.87 12.94
CA GLU A 129 -0.02 -0.19 12.00
C GLU A 129 -0.95 -1.21 11.33
N LEU A 130 -0.44 -2.39 10.97
CA LEU A 130 -1.26 -3.50 10.48
C LEU A 130 -2.30 -3.93 11.50
N GLU A 131 -1.88 -4.20 12.74
CA GLU A 131 -2.80 -4.57 13.82
C GLU A 131 -3.87 -3.49 14.06
N TYR A 132 -3.48 -2.22 14.05
CA TYR A 132 -4.41 -1.11 14.23
C TYR A 132 -5.44 -1.03 13.09
N VAL A 133 -4.99 -1.12 11.84
CA VAL A 133 -5.88 -1.06 10.68
C VAL A 133 -6.84 -2.24 10.68
N VAL A 134 -6.35 -3.46 10.92
CA VAL A 134 -7.19 -4.68 10.92
C VAL A 134 -8.19 -4.67 12.07
N ASN A 135 -7.87 -4.14 13.25
CA ASN A 135 -8.79 -4.18 14.39
C ASN A 135 -9.69 -2.96 14.54
N HIS A 136 -9.35 -1.82 13.92
CA HIS A 136 -10.08 -0.57 14.12
C HIS A 136 -10.55 0.08 12.83
N VAL A 137 -9.68 0.21 11.83
CA VAL A 137 -10.06 0.83 10.56
C VAL A 137 -10.97 -0.12 9.77
N TYR A 138 -10.68 -1.42 9.81
CA TYR A 138 -11.51 -2.48 9.23
C TYR A 138 -12.96 -2.42 9.69
N GLU A 139 -13.14 -2.40 11.00
CA GLU A 139 -14.46 -2.37 11.63
C GLU A 139 -15.31 -1.19 11.14
N LEU A 140 -14.69 -0.06 10.79
CA LEU A 140 -15.39 1.10 10.26
C LEU A 140 -15.82 0.93 8.80
N TYR A 141 -14.98 0.35 7.95
CA TYR A 141 -15.31 0.27 6.53
C TYR A 141 -16.10 -0.98 6.15
N ARG A 142 -15.98 -2.09 6.90
CA ARG A 142 -16.64 -3.35 6.55
C ARG A 142 -18.16 -3.19 6.38
N ASP A 143 -18.75 -2.25 7.10
CA ASP A 143 -20.19 -1.97 7.04
C ASP A 143 -20.54 -1.01 5.89
N LEU A 144 -19.58 -0.20 5.43
CA LEU A 144 -19.78 0.81 4.37
C LEU A 144 -19.56 0.25 2.97
N ILE A 145 -18.52 -0.58 2.81
CA ILE A 145 -18.08 -1.15 1.54
C ILE A 145 -17.68 -2.63 1.73
N PRO A 146 -18.64 -3.49 2.12
CA PRO A 146 -18.38 -4.87 2.55
C PRO A 146 -17.72 -5.74 1.50
N ASP A 147 -17.92 -5.42 0.21
CA ASP A 147 -17.40 -6.21 -0.90
C ASP A 147 -15.99 -5.81 -1.34
N LEU A 148 -15.40 -4.77 -0.71
CA LEU A 148 -14.11 -4.24 -1.14
C LEU A 148 -12.99 -5.27 -0.90
N GLN A 149 -12.34 -5.68 -1.99
CA GLN A 149 -11.25 -6.65 -1.97
C GLN A 149 -9.90 -5.98 -1.69
N VAL A 150 -9.42 -6.09 -0.44
CA VAL A 150 -8.13 -5.51 -0.01
C VAL A 150 -7.28 -6.53 0.72
N VAL A 151 -5.97 -6.51 0.45
CA VAL A 151 -4.96 -7.17 1.29
C VAL A 151 -4.14 -6.11 1.99
N PHE A 152 -4.11 -6.12 3.31
CA PHE A 152 -3.21 -5.29 4.11
C PHE A 152 -1.93 -6.06 4.34
N VAL A 153 -0.79 -5.40 4.10
CA VAL A 153 0.53 -6.00 4.30
C VAL A 153 1.44 -5.07 5.08
N ALA A 154 2.37 -5.65 5.82
CA ALA A 154 3.42 -4.91 6.50
C ALA A 154 4.68 -5.76 6.63
N LEU A 155 5.84 -5.11 6.70
CA LEU A 155 7.09 -5.82 6.98
C LEU A 155 7.32 -5.89 8.50
N ASP A 156 7.47 -7.10 9.05
CA ASP A 156 7.93 -7.30 10.43
C ASP A 156 9.46 -7.32 10.44
N ALA A 157 10.05 -6.15 10.68
CA ALA A 157 11.49 -5.95 10.74
C ALA A 157 11.90 -5.10 11.97
N PRO A 158 13.16 -5.21 12.43
CA PRO A 158 13.70 -4.34 13.49
C PRO A 158 13.46 -2.85 13.19
N GLY A 159 13.11 -2.05 14.21
CA GLY A 159 12.88 -0.61 14.05
C GLY A 159 11.56 -0.22 13.37
N LEU A 160 10.72 -1.18 12.94
CA LEU A 160 9.36 -0.92 12.43
C LEU A 160 8.26 -1.17 13.47
N LYS A 161 8.61 -1.57 14.70
CA LYS A 161 7.65 -1.89 15.79
C LYS A 161 7.30 -0.70 16.67
N GLU A 162 8.04 0.39 16.58
CA GLU A 162 7.91 1.56 17.45
C GLU A 162 7.62 2.80 16.59
N THR A 163 6.52 3.49 16.88
CA THR A 163 6.25 4.86 16.39
C THR A 163 6.35 5.82 17.59
N PRO A 164 6.97 7.01 17.42
CA PRO A 164 6.82 7.84 16.23
C PRO A 164 8.13 8.05 15.46
N PHE A 165 8.11 7.72 14.17
CA PHE A 165 9.07 8.33 13.24
C PHE A 165 8.84 9.85 13.26
N PRO A 166 9.87 10.69 13.45
CA PRO A 166 9.72 12.11 13.25
C PRO A 166 9.34 12.33 11.78
N VAL A 167 8.21 12.99 11.55
CA VAL A 167 7.87 13.57 10.27
C VAL A 167 9.06 14.44 9.88
N THR A 168 9.81 14.06 8.84
CA THR A 168 10.73 14.99 8.20
C THR A 168 9.87 16.10 7.63
N ASN A 169 9.75 17.19 8.40
CA ASN A 169 9.25 18.45 7.86
C ASN A 169 10.11 18.73 6.62
N GLY A 170 9.49 18.73 5.45
CA GLY A 170 10.11 19.30 4.25
C GLY A 170 10.59 20.71 4.56
N PRO A 171 11.52 21.27 3.77
CA PRO A 171 12.08 22.59 4.06
C PRO A 171 10.95 23.57 4.31
N ASN A 172 10.95 24.19 5.50
CA ASN A 172 10.06 25.28 5.84
C ASN A 172 10.17 26.30 4.70
N ILE A 173 9.14 26.39 3.86
CA ILE A 173 8.97 27.51 2.95
C ILE A 173 8.65 28.69 3.86
N VAL A 174 9.69 29.40 4.31
CA VAL A 174 9.54 30.74 4.86
C VAL A 174 9.10 31.61 3.70
N ARG A 175 7.82 31.94 3.67
CA ARG A 175 7.31 32.98 2.77
C ARG A 175 7.76 34.32 3.36
N SER A 176 8.71 34.96 2.69
CA SER A 176 8.99 36.40 2.79
C SER A 176 7.81 37.20 2.25
#